data_AF-A0A7J9JD63-F1
#
_entry.id   AF-A0A7J9JD63-F1
#
_cell.length_a   1.000
_cell.length_b   1.000
_cell.length_c   1.000
_cell.angle_alpha   90.00
_cell.angle_beta   90.00
_cell.angle_gamma   90.00
#
_symmetry.space_group_name_H-M   'P 1'
#
loop_
_entity.id
_entity.type
_entity.pdbx_description
1 polymer ?
#
loop_
_entity_poly.entity_id
_entity_poly.type
_entity_poly.pdbx_seq_one_letter_code
_entity_poly.pdbx_strand_id
1 'polypeptide(L)'
;QFPKWWVWGYWISPSSWSLKGLLTSQYGDIEEEIMAFGEQKALNTFLDSQYGYKHRDLPIIAVVLLAFPLVFACVFTYGTAKLNYQRR
;
A
#
# COMPACT_ATOMS: atom_id res chain seq x y z
N GLN A 1 -0.49 20.94 -8.26
CA GLN A 1 0.05 20.52 -6.96
C GLN A 1 -1.11 20.08 -6.08
N PHE A 2 -1.09 18.85 -5.55
CA PHE A 2 -2.14 18.36 -4.64
C PHE A 2 -1.98 18.96 -3.24
N PRO A 3 -3.07 19.21 -2.49
CA PRO A 3 -2.98 19.68 -1.11
C PRO A 3 -2.24 18.65 -0.26
N LYS A 4 -1.27 19.07 0.56
CA LYS A 4 -0.51 18.14 1.42
C LYS A 4 -1.39 17.32 2.36
N TRP A 5 -2.56 17.84 2.75
CA TRP A 5 -3.51 17.09 3.58
C TRP A 5 -4.15 15.89 2.86
N TRP A 6 -4.15 15.83 1.53
CA TRP A 6 -4.71 14.70 0.76
C TRP A 6 -3.84 13.44 0.83
N VAL A 7 -2.59 13.57 1.28
CA VAL A 7 -1.63 12.47 1.35
C VAL A 7 -2.14 11.34 2.25
N TRP A 8 -2.93 11.64 3.29
CA TRP A 8 -3.53 10.61 4.15
C TRP A 8 -4.42 9.62 3.40
N GLY A 9 -5.07 10.03 2.31
CA GLY A 9 -5.89 9.15 1.48
C GLY A 9 -5.08 8.01 0.84
N TYR A 10 -3.82 8.28 0.48
CA TYR A 10 -2.90 7.26 0.00
C TYR A 10 -2.62 6.18 1.06
N TRP A 11 -2.50 6.58 2.33
CA TRP A 11 -2.17 5.69 3.44
C TRP A 11 -3.35 4.84 3.92
N ILE A 12 -4.59 5.29 3.73
CA ILE A 12 -5.80 4.56 4.15
C ILE A 12 -6.33 3.63 3.05
N SER A 13 -5.95 3.84 1.79
CA SER A 13 -6.46 3.02 0.70
C SER A 13 -5.76 1.66 0.61
N PRO A 14 -6.47 0.52 0.72
CA PRO A 14 -5.85 -0.80 0.57
C PRO A 14 -5.27 -1.02 -0.83
N SER A 15 -5.84 -0.41 -1.88
CA SER A 15 -5.32 -0.53 -3.25
C SER A 15 -3.93 0.09 -3.41
N SER A 16 -3.64 1.15 -2.66
CA SER A 16 -2.32 1.79 -2.63
C SER A 16 -1.25 0.85 -2.08
N TRP A 17 -1.56 0.21 -0.95
CA TRP A 17 -0.69 -0.80 -0.33
C TRP A 17 -0.52 -2.04 -1.20
N SER A 18 -1.58 -2.49 -1.89
CA SER A 18 -1.51 -3.60 -2.84
C SER A 18 -0.60 -3.27 -4.02
N LEU A 19 -0.72 -2.09 -4.63
CA LEU A 19 0.15 -1.65 -5.72
C LEU A 19 1.61 -1.53 -5.26
N LYS A 20 1.84 -0.95 -4.09
CA LYS A 20 3.18 -0.90 -3.47
C LYS A 20 3.73 -2.31 -3.27
N GLY A 21 2.92 -3.23 -2.74
CA GLY A 21 3.29 -4.64 -2.54
C GLY A 21 3.68 -5.35 -3.83
N LEU A 22 2.81 -5.29 -4.84
CA LEU A 22 3.02 -5.93 -6.14
C LEU A 22 4.28 -5.42 -6.84
N LEU A 23 4.46 -4.10 -6.91
CA LEU A 23 5.62 -3.53 -7.59
C LEU A 23 6.92 -3.80 -6.83
N THR A 24 6.87 -3.71 -5.50
CA THR A 24 8.04 -3.99 -4.66
C THR A 24 8.43 -5.47 -4.67
N SER A 25 7.46 -6.39 -4.72
CA SER A 25 7.74 -7.83 -4.73
C SER A 25 8.28 -8.29 -6.08
N GLN A 26 7.75 -7.74 -7.17
CA GLN A 26 8.14 -8.15 -8.53
C GLN A 26 9.45 -7.50 -8.97
N TYR A 27 9.67 -6.23 -8.62
CA TYR A 27 10.73 -5.42 -9.22
C TYR A 27 11.68 -4.81 -8.18
N GLY A 28 11.40 -4.96 -6.88
CA GLY A 28 12.21 -4.33 -5.83
C GLY A 28 13.60 -4.92 -5.64
N ASP A 29 13.84 -6.14 -6.16
CA ASP A 29 15.14 -6.84 -6.11
C ASP A 29 15.77 -7.00 -7.51
N ILE A 30 15.16 -6.37 -8.54
CA ILE A 30 15.67 -6.43 -9.90
C ILE A 30 16.59 -5.24 -10.15
N GLU A 31 17.85 -5.53 -10.43
CA GLU A 31 18.90 -4.53 -10.73
C GLU A 31 19.05 -4.25 -12.23
N GLU A 32 18.16 -4.80 -13.08
CA GLU A 32 18.21 -4.56 -14.52
C GLU A 32 18.14 -3.06 -14.84
N GLU A 33 19.02 -2.63 -15.75
CA GLU A 33 19.08 -1.26 -16.22
C GLU A 33 17.93 -0.99 -17.19
N ILE A 34 17.06 -0.05 -16.82
CA ILE A 34 16.00 0.44 -17.68
C ILE A 34 16.34 1.85 -18.17
N MET A 35 15.94 2.17 -19.40
CA MET A 35 15.93 3.56 -19.86
C MET A 35 14.74 4.28 -19.23
N ALA A 36 15.02 5.09 -18.21
CA ALA A 36 14.05 5.95 -17.55
C ALA A 36 14.44 7.41 -17.78
N PHE A 37 13.53 8.20 -18.39
CA PHE A 37 13.75 9.63 -18.64
C PHE A 37 15.03 9.96 -19.43
N GLY A 38 15.48 9.05 -20.32
CA GLY A 38 16.70 9.23 -21.12
C GLY A 38 18.01 8.88 -20.41
N GLU A 39 17.96 8.40 -19.17
CA GLU A 39 19.12 7.87 -18.43
C GLU A 39 18.94 6.36 -18.17
N GLN A 40 20.05 5.61 -18.21
CA GLN A 40 20.08 4.22 -17.75
C GLN A 40 20.11 4.21 -16.21
N LYS A 41 19.09 3.62 -15.59
CA LYS A 41 19.01 3.46 -14.13
C LYS A 41 18.56 2.04 -13.81
N ALA A 42 19.13 1.47 -12.74
CA ALA A 42 18.63 0.22 -12.19
C ALA A 42 17.17 0.35 -11.77
N LEU A 43 16.34 -0.64 -12.11
CA LEU A 43 14.90 -0.64 -11.88
C LEU A 43 14.54 -0.46 -10.40
N ASN A 44 15.26 -1.12 -9.50
CA ASN A 44 15.11 -0.96 -8.05
C ASN A 44 15.32 0.50 -7.58
N THR A 45 16.32 1.18 -8.14
CA THR A 45 16.69 2.56 -7.80
C THR A 45 15.69 3.55 -8.38
N PHE A 46 15.13 3.24 -9.55
CA PHE A 46 14.02 3.97 -10.12
C PHE A 46 12.77 3.91 -9.22
N LEU A 47 12.41 2.72 -8.74
CA LEU A 47 11.26 2.53 -7.86
C LEU A 47 11.42 3.20 -6.49
N ASP A 48 12.61 3.17 -5.90
CA ASP A 48 12.88 3.91 -4.65
C ASP A 48 12.87 5.42 -4.88
N SER A 49 13.53 5.93 -5.94
CA SER A 49 13.63 7.37 -6.18
C SER A 49 12.30 8.03 -6.59
N GLN A 50 11.48 7.36 -7.39
CA GLN A 50 10.21 7.92 -7.88
C GLN A 50 9.02 7.62 -6.98
N TYR A 51 8.95 6.41 -6.42
CA TYR A 51 7.79 5.93 -5.67
C TYR A 51 8.09 5.66 -4.19
N GLY A 52 9.36 5.65 -3.77
CA GLY A 52 9.77 5.31 -2.39
C GLY A 52 9.52 3.84 -2.05
N TYR A 53 9.53 2.96 -3.06
CA TYR A 53 9.22 1.55 -2.91
C TYR A 53 10.48 0.77 -2.58
N LYS A 54 10.61 0.36 -1.31
CA LYS A 54 11.77 -0.35 -0.80
C LYS A 54 11.44 -1.81 -0.58
N HIS A 55 12.30 -2.72 -1.05
CA HIS A 55 12.10 -4.16 -0.87
C HIS A 55 11.94 -4.55 0.63
N ARG A 56 12.63 -3.84 1.52
CA ARG A 56 12.51 -4.01 2.98
C ARG A 56 11.12 -3.70 3.55
N ASP A 57 10.25 -3.00 2.80
CA ASP A 57 8.91 -2.65 3.27
C ASP A 57 7.89 -3.79 3.09
N LEU A 58 8.25 -4.88 2.38
CA LEU A 58 7.35 -6.01 2.14
C LEU A 58 6.69 -6.59 3.40
N PRO A 59 7.40 -6.78 4.54
CA PRO A 59 6.77 -7.24 5.78
C PRO A 59 5.71 -6.25 6.31
N ILE A 60 5.97 -4.94 6.19
CA ILE A 60 5.03 -3.90 6.63
C ILE A 60 3.79 -3.92 5.74
N ILE A 61 3.98 -4.02 4.42
CA ILE A 61 2.90 -4.09 3.45
C ILE A 61 2.00 -5.31 3.72
N ALA A 62 2.61 -6.47 4.00
CA ALA A 62 1.88 -7.69 4.36
C ALA A 62 1.03 -7.51 5.63
N VAL A 63 1.60 -6.93 6.69
CA VAL A 63 0.86 -6.66 7.94
C VAL A 63 -0.31 -5.71 7.71
N VAL A 64 -0.11 -4.63 6.95
CA VAL A 64 -1.15 -3.65 6.66
C VAL A 64 -2.29 -4.28 5.85
N LEU A 65 -1.96 -5.04 4.79
CA LEU A 65 -2.95 -5.72 3.97
C LEU A 65 -3.76 -6.78 4.74
N LEU A 66 -3.16 -7.43 5.74
CA LEU A 66 -3.87 -8.34 6.65
C LEU A 66 -4.72 -7.59 7.68
N ALA A 67 -4.26 -6.42 8.15
CA ALA A 67 -4.99 -5.61 9.12
C ALA A 67 -6.31 -5.06 8.53
N PHE A 68 -6.34 -4.66 7.26
CA PHE A 68 -7.55 -4.13 6.61
C PHE A 68 -8.79 -5.04 6.73
N PRO A 69 -8.78 -6.31 6.29
CA PRO A 69 -9.93 -7.19 6.43
C PRO A 69 -10.26 -7.50 7.88
N LEU A 70 -9.26 -7.59 8.78
CA LEU A 70 -9.49 -7.81 10.20
C LEU A 70 -10.21 -6.62 10.84
N VAL A 71 -9.75 -5.40 10.59
CA VAL A 71 -10.41 -4.18 11.07
C VAL A 71 -11.81 -4.08 10.52
N PHE A 72 -12.01 -4.35 9.22
CA PHE A 72 -13.34 -4.35 8.61
C PHE A 72 -14.26 -5.40 9.25
N ALA A 73 -13.77 -6.61 9.50
CA ALA A 73 -14.52 -7.66 10.18
C ALA A 73 -14.84 -7.28 11.64
N CYS A 74 -13.91 -6.68 12.38
CA CYS A 74 -14.15 -6.20 13.74
C CYS A 74 -15.19 -5.08 13.78
N VAL A 75 -15.09 -4.09 12.88
CA VAL A 75 -16.06 -2.99 12.76
C VAL A 75 -17.42 -3.53 12.36
N PHE A 76 -17.48 -4.48 11.41
CA PHE A 76 -18.72 -5.11 10.97
C PHE A 76 -19.38 -5.89 12.11
N THR A 77 -18.65 -6.75 12.80
CA THR A 77 -19.16 -7.56 13.91
C THR A 77 -19.57 -6.71 15.12
N TYR A 78 -18.81 -5.68 15.46
CA TYR A 78 -19.20 -4.71 16.50
C TYR A 78 -20.43 -3.89 16.08
N GLY A 79 -20.46 -3.46 14.82
CA GLY A 79 -21.57 -2.74 14.22
C GLY A 79 -22.84 -3.57 14.27
N THR A 80 -22.80 -4.83 13.82
CA THR A 80 -23.95 -5.72 13.95
C THR A 80 -24.27 -6.02 15.41
N ALA A 81 -23.32 -6.31 16.30
CA ALA A 81 -23.64 -6.57 17.70
C ALA A 81 -24.31 -5.38 18.43
N LYS A 82 -23.87 -4.14 18.16
CA LYS A 82 -24.35 -2.94 18.86
C LYS A 82 -25.50 -2.23 18.15
N LEU A 83 -25.48 -2.17 16.81
CA LEU A 83 -26.55 -1.54 16.02
C LEU A 83 -27.73 -2.49 15.79
N ASN A 84 -27.55 -3.82 15.94
CA ASN A 84 -28.67 -4.78 15.97
C ASN A 84 -29.40 -4.81 17.33
N TYR A 85 -29.18 -3.81 18.20
CA TYR A 85 -29.87 -3.67 19.48
C TYR A 85 -31.22 -2.93 19.38
N GLN A 86 -31.65 -2.47 18.19
CA GLN A 86 -32.82 -1.57 18.08
C GLN A 86 -33.87 -1.94 17.02
N ARG A 87 -34.14 -3.24 16.73
CA ARG A 87 -35.41 -3.70 16.09
C ARG A 87 -35.45 -5.24 16.06
N ARG A 88 -36.42 -5.94 16.68
CA ARG A 88 -37.79 -6.18 16.18
C ARG A 88 -37.89 -6.25 14.66
#